data_AF-A0A327Z687-F1
#
_entry.id   AF-A0A327Z687-F1
#
_cell.length_a   1.000
_cell.length_b   1.000
_cell.length_c   1.000
_cell.angle_alpha   90.00
_cell.angle_beta   90.00
_cell.angle_gamma   90.00
#
_symmetry.space_group_name_H-M   'P 1'
#
loop_
_entity.id
_entity.type
_entity.pdbx_description
1 polymer ?
#
loop_
_entity_poly.entity_id
_entity_poly.type
_entity_poly.pdbx_seq_one_letter_code
_entity_poly.pdbx_strand_id
1 'polypeptide(L)'
;MTLGDTPDGLFALDLDISMPPRVAAALRRAGITSTAGLLRLSERELRALRGVGGKTATQLMAVLDGAGMRLAPDAWGAYTCARDSKPASDAGLAGFFLCDTCRNEYSVRAFGGKDPEWVSREDIEGNCGHCNESYRDLRLTQWFLCGVCERVLRSIGRGLASAKYVLETWKAENIEEQTGLRLRETDPPQLRPRGRRTDLDRVSNPDFTLYDQNDVPVAGFELKSGKKAAARGDGVGDPMSRFQLDTTDCDDILTVVDRESFPIYLVHAQIIGRANPPTEIYRGVGLWWADLWSMEDKFLSVDVRPRETRNAAYYKPTMFRPIREFSPFVQEGGIAANQAKLEQYGPPSLYTLKEGGHPA
;
A
#
# COMPACT_ATOMS: atom_id res chain seq x y z
N MET A 1 -21.82 -4.73 27.63
CA MET A 1 -22.75 -5.09 26.54
C MET A 1 -22.07 -6.15 25.70
N THR A 2 -22.30 -7.41 26.04
CA THR A 2 -21.82 -8.57 25.31
C THR A 2 -22.66 -8.73 24.04
N LEU A 3 -22.00 -8.75 22.88
CA LEU A 3 -22.62 -9.17 21.63
C LEU A 3 -22.97 -10.65 21.81
N GLY A 4 -24.26 -10.93 21.98
CA GLY A 4 -24.75 -12.31 22.05
C GLY A 4 -24.52 -13.00 20.71
N ASP A 5 -23.90 -14.17 20.77
CA ASP A 5 -23.90 -15.14 19.68
C ASP A 5 -25.35 -15.40 19.27
N THR A 6 -25.73 -14.87 18.11
CA THR A 6 -27.00 -15.23 17.48
C THR A 6 -26.78 -16.59 16.85
N PRO A 7 -27.67 -17.57 17.09
CA PRO A 7 -27.53 -18.90 16.51
C PRO A 7 -27.51 -18.77 14.98
N ASP A 8 -26.61 -19.51 14.34
CA ASP A 8 -26.51 -19.70 12.89
C ASP A 8 -27.83 -20.28 12.33
N GLY A 9 -28.86 -19.44 12.28
CA GLY A 9 -30.06 -19.70 11.52
C GLY A 9 -29.65 -19.69 10.06
N LEU A 10 -29.71 -20.88 9.44
CA LEU A 10 -29.72 -21.07 7.99
C LEU A 10 -30.96 -20.35 7.42
N PHE A 11 -30.92 -19.02 7.36
CA PHE A 11 -31.87 -18.25 6.56
C PHE A 11 -31.50 -18.47 5.11
N ALA A 12 -32.26 -19.35 4.44
CA ALA A 12 -32.20 -19.54 3.01
C ALA A 12 -32.45 -18.18 2.35
N LEU A 13 -31.48 -17.71 1.58
CA LEU A 13 -31.72 -16.60 0.66
C LEU A 13 -32.69 -17.14 -0.40
N ASP A 14 -33.71 -16.37 -0.75
CA ASP A 14 -34.60 -16.65 -1.89
C ASP A 14 -33.87 -16.26 -3.19
N LEU A 15 -32.68 -16.83 -3.33
CA LEU A 15 -31.85 -16.76 -4.51
C LEU A 15 -32.07 -18.09 -5.22
N ASP A 16 -32.75 -18.04 -6.36
CA ASP A 16 -32.93 -19.16 -7.29
C ASP A 16 -31.60 -19.68 -7.89
N ILE A 17 -30.46 -19.20 -7.39
CA ILE A 17 -29.13 -19.48 -7.89
C ILE A 17 -28.23 -19.87 -6.72
N SER A 18 -27.60 -21.03 -6.84
CA SER A 18 -26.58 -21.48 -5.89
C SER A 18 -25.37 -20.54 -5.95
N MET A 19 -25.03 -19.93 -4.81
CA MET A 19 -23.89 -19.02 -4.68
C MET A 19 -22.88 -19.55 -3.66
N PRO A 20 -21.58 -19.26 -3.83
CA PRO A 20 -20.60 -19.52 -2.78
C PRO A 20 -21.03 -18.85 -1.46
N PRO A 21 -20.92 -19.52 -0.29
CA PRO A 21 -21.41 -18.98 0.99
C PRO A 21 -20.89 -17.58 1.31
N ARG A 22 -19.64 -17.29 0.90
CA ARG A 22 -19.02 -15.97 1.07
C ARG A 22 -19.70 -14.86 0.26
N VAL A 23 -20.14 -15.17 -0.96
CA VAL A 23 -20.84 -14.23 -1.85
C VAL A 23 -22.24 -13.96 -1.31
N ALA A 24 -22.97 -15.02 -0.95
CA ALA A 24 -24.28 -14.94 -0.30
C ALA A 24 -24.24 -14.07 0.98
N ALA A 25 -23.24 -14.29 1.84
CA ALA A 25 -23.06 -13.48 3.04
C ALA A 25 -22.73 -12.01 2.75
N ALA A 26 -22.00 -11.73 1.66
CA ALA A 26 -21.71 -10.35 1.25
C ALA A 26 -22.97 -9.63 0.76
N LEU A 27 -23.77 -10.28 -0.10
CA LEU A 27 -25.05 -9.75 -0.58
C LEU A 27 -26.03 -9.51 0.56
N ARG A 28 -26.13 -10.44 1.52
CA ARG A 28 -26.96 -10.29 2.72
C ARG A 28 -26.58 -9.08 3.55
N ARG A 29 -25.28 -8.88 3.82
CA ARG A 29 -24.80 -7.69 4.54
C ARG A 29 -25.08 -6.39 3.80
N ALA A 30 -25.22 -6.46 2.48
CA ALA A 30 -25.60 -5.34 1.64
C ALA A 30 -27.12 -5.18 1.47
N GLY A 31 -27.93 -6.00 2.15
CA GLY A 31 -29.40 -5.95 2.08
C GLY A 31 -30.00 -6.58 0.81
N ILE A 32 -29.22 -7.28 0.00
CA ILE A 32 -29.70 -7.97 -1.20
C ILE A 32 -30.13 -9.39 -0.81
N THR A 33 -31.44 -9.61 -0.79
CA THR A 33 -32.05 -10.86 -0.28
C THR A 33 -32.73 -11.72 -1.35
N SER A 34 -32.86 -11.24 -2.59
CA SER A 34 -33.52 -11.95 -3.69
C SER A 34 -32.80 -11.78 -5.03
N THR A 35 -33.02 -12.73 -5.95
CA THR A 35 -32.42 -12.68 -7.30
C THR A 35 -32.90 -11.45 -8.05
N ALA A 36 -34.20 -11.14 -7.98
CA ALA A 36 -34.77 -9.95 -8.61
C ALA A 36 -34.13 -8.65 -8.08
N GLY A 37 -33.84 -8.57 -6.78
CA GLY A 37 -33.15 -7.42 -6.19
C GLY A 37 -31.72 -7.29 -6.71
N LEU A 38 -31.00 -8.41 -6.84
CA LEU A 38 -29.65 -8.43 -7.40
C LEU A 38 -29.64 -8.00 -8.87
N LEU A 39 -30.54 -8.53 -9.71
CA LEU A 39 -30.57 -8.25 -11.15
C LEU A 39 -30.95 -6.80 -11.49
N ARG A 40 -31.52 -6.06 -10.54
CA ARG A 40 -31.78 -4.62 -10.68
C ARG A 40 -30.53 -3.76 -10.57
N LEU A 41 -29.44 -4.30 -10.00
CA LEU A 41 -28.19 -3.57 -9.88
C LEU A 41 -27.43 -3.65 -11.19
N SER A 42 -26.74 -2.57 -11.54
CA SER A 42 -25.62 -2.57 -12.48
C SER A 42 -24.35 -3.13 -11.84
N GLU A 43 -23.34 -3.46 -12.65
CA GLU A 43 -22.04 -3.89 -12.13
C GLU A 43 -21.41 -2.84 -11.21
N ARG A 44 -21.55 -1.55 -11.56
CA ARG A 44 -21.05 -0.43 -10.75
C ARG A 44 -21.71 -0.39 -9.38
N GLU A 45 -23.04 -0.47 -9.33
CA GLU A 45 -23.80 -0.47 -8.08
C GLU A 45 -23.48 -1.70 -7.23
N LEU A 46 -23.34 -2.86 -7.87
CA LEU A 46 -22.92 -4.10 -7.21
C LEU A 46 -21.55 -3.95 -6.53
N ARG A 47 -20.56 -3.37 -7.23
CA ARG A 47 -19.21 -3.14 -6.69
C ARG A 47 -19.17 -2.07 -5.60
N ALA A 48 -20.13 -1.14 -5.60
CA ALA A 48 -20.28 -0.13 -4.56
C ALA A 48 -20.87 -0.72 -3.25
N LEU A 49 -21.45 -1.93 -3.28
CA LEU A 49 -21.99 -2.57 -2.10
C LEU A 49 -20.90 -2.90 -1.07
N ARG A 50 -21.18 -2.58 0.19
CA ARG A 50 -20.26 -2.86 1.31
C ARG A 50 -19.97 -4.36 1.40
N GLY A 51 -18.70 -4.73 1.21
CA GLY A 51 -18.23 -6.11 1.33
C GLY A 51 -18.25 -6.91 0.02
N VAL A 52 -18.70 -6.32 -1.09
CA VAL A 52 -18.58 -6.88 -2.44
C VAL A 52 -17.31 -6.32 -3.09
N GLY A 53 -16.18 -7.01 -2.88
CA GLY A 53 -14.92 -6.65 -3.55
C GLY A 53 -14.88 -7.15 -5.00
N GLY A 54 -13.85 -6.76 -5.76
CA GLY A 54 -13.68 -7.16 -7.15
C GLY A 54 -13.76 -8.68 -7.39
N LYS A 55 -13.09 -9.49 -6.55
CA LYS A 55 -13.18 -10.96 -6.63
C LYS A 55 -14.62 -11.47 -6.41
N THR A 56 -15.33 -10.94 -5.41
CA THR A 56 -16.71 -11.30 -5.12
C THR A 56 -17.63 -10.93 -6.29
N ALA A 57 -17.46 -9.73 -6.85
CA ALA A 57 -18.22 -9.29 -8.02
C ALA A 57 -17.94 -10.19 -9.24
N THR A 58 -16.68 -10.52 -9.53
CA THR A 58 -16.32 -11.44 -10.61
C THR A 58 -16.91 -12.83 -10.41
N GLN A 59 -16.84 -13.39 -9.20
CA GLN A 59 -17.47 -14.68 -8.89
C GLN A 59 -18.98 -14.64 -9.07
N LEU A 60 -19.62 -13.55 -8.63
CA LEU A 60 -21.06 -13.37 -8.77
C LEU A 60 -21.48 -13.24 -10.23
N MET A 61 -20.76 -12.45 -11.03
CA MET A 61 -21.02 -12.34 -12.46
C MET A 61 -20.86 -13.69 -13.17
N ALA A 62 -19.82 -14.46 -12.84
CA ALA A 62 -19.65 -15.81 -13.40
C ALA A 62 -20.81 -16.76 -13.03
N VAL A 63 -21.33 -16.67 -11.80
CA VAL A 63 -22.50 -17.44 -11.35
C VAL A 63 -23.76 -17.00 -12.11
N LEU A 64 -23.99 -15.69 -12.28
CA LEU A 64 -25.12 -15.15 -13.05
C LEU A 64 -25.06 -15.58 -14.51
N ASP A 65 -23.88 -15.46 -15.15
CA ASP A 65 -23.67 -15.88 -16.53
C ASP A 65 -23.93 -17.38 -16.72
N GLY A 66 -23.46 -18.22 -15.78
CA GLY A 66 -23.74 -19.66 -15.79
C GLY A 66 -25.23 -20.01 -15.64
N ALA A 67 -26.02 -19.13 -15.02
CA ALA A 67 -27.47 -19.23 -14.91
C ALA A 67 -28.23 -18.54 -16.07
N GLY A 68 -27.53 -17.98 -17.06
CA GLY A 68 -28.14 -17.21 -18.15
C GLY A 68 -28.75 -15.87 -17.71
N MET A 69 -28.36 -15.35 -16.56
CA MET A 69 -28.85 -14.10 -15.99
C MET A 69 -27.82 -12.99 -16.13
N ARG A 70 -28.27 -11.73 -16.17
CA ARG A 70 -27.39 -10.56 -16.25
C ARG A 70 -27.89 -9.44 -15.35
N LEU A 71 -26.94 -8.70 -14.79
CA LEU A 71 -27.19 -7.45 -14.10
C LEU A 71 -27.83 -6.42 -15.04
N ALA A 72 -28.49 -5.41 -14.46
CA ALA A 72 -29.04 -4.30 -15.23
C ALA A 72 -27.92 -3.57 -15.99
N PRO A 73 -28.19 -3.05 -17.20
CA PRO A 73 -27.24 -2.21 -17.89
C PRO A 73 -26.95 -0.95 -17.05
N ASP A 74 -25.70 -0.50 -17.06
CA ASP A 74 -25.36 0.79 -16.50
C ASP A 74 -25.93 1.90 -17.39
N ALA A 75 -26.98 2.58 -16.93
CA ALA A 75 -27.65 3.65 -17.66
C ALA A 75 -26.73 4.82 -18.03
N TRP A 76 -25.59 4.96 -17.35
CA TRP A 76 -24.62 6.04 -17.54
C TRP A 76 -23.34 5.57 -18.24
N GLY A 77 -23.19 4.27 -18.47
CA GLY A 77 -21.97 3.66 -18.98
C GLY A 77 -20.79 3.72 -17.99
N ALA A 78 -19.67 3.13 -18.40
CA ALA A 78 -18.44 3.15 -17.61
C ALA A 78 -17.68 4.47 -17.81
N TYR A 79 -17.23 5.09 -16.72
CA TYR A 79 -16.34 6.24 -16.80
C TYR A 79 -14.93 5.80 -17.23
N THR A 80 -14.23 6.69 -17.91
CA THR A 80 -12.82 6.45 -18.28
C THR A 80 -11.92 6.86 -17.12
N CYS A 81 -11.15 5.93 -16.58
CA CYS A 81 -10.18 6.25 -15.55
C CYS A 81 -9.09 7.19 -16.12
N ALA A 82 -8.86 8.33 -15.46
CA ALA A 82 -7.88 9.33 -15.88
C ALA A 82 -6.47 8.71 -16.03
N ARG A 83 -6.03 7.92 -15.03
CA ARG A 83 -4.71 7.29 -15.00
C ARG A 83 -4.53 6.11 -15.97
N ASP A 84 -5.57 5.29 -16.16
CA ASP A 84 -5.49 4.10 -17.02
C ASP A 84 -5.82 4.38 -18.49
N SER A 85 -6.51 5.49 -18.76
CA SER A 85 -7.09 5.80 -20.07
C SER A 85 -7.98 4.69 -20.63
N LYS A 86 -8.67 3.98 -19.73
CA LYS A 86 -9.59 2.88 -20.08
C LYS A 86 -10.92 3.05 -19.36
N PRO A 87 -12.03 2.67 -20.00
CA PRO A 87 -13.30 2.49 -19.31
C PRO A 87 -13.14 1.49 -18.16
N ALA A 88 -13.67 1.83 -16.99
CA ALA A 88 -13.66 0.97 -15.82
C ALA A 88 -15.03 1.04 -15.12
N SER A 89 -15.62 -0.11 -14.83
CA SER A 89 -16.95 -0.21 -14.18
C SER A 89 -16.95 0.31 -12.74
N ASP A 90 -15.78 0.36 -12.10
CA ASP A 90 -15.58 0.90 -10.75
C ASP A 90 -14.96 2.31 -10.76
N ALA A 91 -14.84 2.96 -11.92
CA ALA A 91 -14.38 4.35 -11.97
C ALA A 91 -15.45 5.28 -11.38
N GLY A 92 -15.02 6.18 -10.50
CA GLY A 92 -15.87 7.18 -9.87
C GLY A 92 -15.11 8.49 -9.64
N LEU A 93 -15.83 9.54 -9.24
CA LEU A 93 -15.25 10.85 -8.99
C LEU A 93 -14.44 10.84 -7.70
N ALA A 94 -13.13 10.96 -7.82
CA ALA A 94 -12.20 10.95 -6.70
C ALA A 94 -11.67 12.36 -6.43
N GLY A 95 -11.92 12.87 -5.22
CA GLY A 95 -11.48 14.19 -4.78
C GLY A 95 -10.17 14.20 -4.00
N PHE A 96 -9.35 15.21 -4.29
CA PHE A 96 -8.07 15.50 -3.64
C PHE A 96 -7.97 17.01 -3.36
N PHE A 97 -7.59 17.39 -2.14
CA PHE A 97 -7.19 18.77 -1.85
C PHE A 97 -5.74 18.95 -2.27
N LEU A 98 -5.48 19.74 -3.31
CA LEU A 98 -4.16 19.90 -3.90
C LEU A 98 -3.81 21.38 -4.03
N CYS A 99 -2.52 21.71 -3.88
CA CYS A 99 -1.99 22.98 -4.37
C CYS A 99 -1.86 22.92 -5.91
N ASP A 100 -1.76 24.09 -6.55
CA ASP A 100 -1.71 24.19 -8.01
C ASP A 100 -0.54 23.39 -8.63
N THR A 101 0.62 23.40 -7.99
CA THR A 101 1.79 22.64 -8.45
C THR A 101 1.49 21.14 -8.47
N CYS A 102 1.02 20.57 -7.36
CA CYS A 102 0.73 19.14 -7.29
C CYS A 102 -0.43 18.74 -8.19
N ARG A 103 -1.44 19.60 -8.37
CA ARG A 103 -2.51 19.37 -9.35
C ARG A 103 -1.94 19.21 -10.75
N ASN A 104 -1.09 20.14 -11.17
CA ASN A 104 -0.50 20.11 -12.51
C ASN A 104 0.39 18.87 -12.69
N GLU A 105 1.13 18.47 -11.65
CA GLU A 105 1.93 17.23 -11.68
C GLU A 105 1.06 15.97 -11.81
N TYR A 106 -0.11 15.91 -11.16
CA TYR A 106 -1.06 14.80 -11.34
C TYR A 106 -1.48 14.69 -12.81
N SER A 107 -1.92 15.80 -13.42
CA SER A 107 -2.33 15.83 -14.83
C SER A 107 -1.20 15.37 -15.75
N VAL A 108 0.00 15.97 -15.61
CA VAL A 108 1.13 15.73 -16.53
C VAL A 108 1.78 14.37 -16.29
N ARG A 109 2.12 14.04 -15.05
CA ARG A 109 2.96 12.87 -14.73
C ARG A 109 2.14 11.59 -14.50
N ALA A 110 0.94 11.68 -13.92
CA ALA A 110 0.14 10.49 -13.62
C ALA A 110 -0.95 10.23 -14.66
N PHE A 111 -1.58 11.26 -15.24
CA PHE A 111 -2.79 11.12 -16.06
C PHE A 111 -2.58 11.34 -17.55
N GLY A 112 -1.33 11.48 -18.01
CA GLY A 112 -1.00 11.62 -19.42
C GLY A 112 -1.56 12.91 -20.04
N GLY A 113 -1.56 14.00 -19.27
CA GLY A 113 -2.01 15.33 -19.69
C GLY A 113 -3.50 15.59 -19.50
N LYS A 114 -4.26 14.70 -18.86
CA LYS A 114 -5.70 14.93 -18.62
C LYS A 114 -5.95 15.92 -17.49
N ASP A 115 -6.72 16.94 -17.81
CA ASP A 115 -7.23 17.91 -16.85
C ASP A 115 -8.24 17.28 -15.87
N PRO A 116 -8.42 17.89 -14.70
CA PRO A 116 -9.49 17.51 -13.79
C PRO A 116 -10.87 17.73 -14.38
N GLU A 117 -11.80 16.84 -14.03
CA GLU A 117 -13.21 16.96 -14.36
C GLU A 117 -13.84 18.17 -13.65
N TRP A 118 -13.32 18.49 -12.47
CA TRP A 118 -13.79 19.62 -11.68
C TRP A 118 -12.72 20.14 -10.71
N VAL A 119 -12.71 21.45 -10.49
CA VAL A 119 -11.88 22.16 -9.51
C VAL A 119 -12.77 23.13 -8.75
N SER A 120 -12.69 23.13 -7.42
CA SER A 120 -13.45 24.07 -6.58
C SER A 120 -13.09 25.53 -6.86
N ARG A 121 -14.05 26.43 -6.68
CA ARG A 121 -13.83 27.89 -6.82
C ARG A 121 -13.43 28.55 -5.52
N GLU A 122 -13.57 27.84 -4.40
CA GLU A 122 -13.22 28.27 -3.06
C GLU A 122 -11.75 27.97 -2.78
N ASP A 123 -11.07 28.92 -2.14
CA ASP A 123 -9.75 28.72 -1.56
C ASP A 123 -9.92 28.03 -0.21
N ILE A 124 -9.14 26.97 0.00
CA ILE A 124 -9.24 26.13 1.17
C ILE A 124 -7.92 26.20 1.92
N GLU A 125 -7.98 26.66 3.17
CA GLU A 125 -6.86 26.54 4.09
C GLU A 125 -6.74 25.09 4.59
N GLY A 126 -5.55 24.50 4.48
CA GLY A 126 -5.33 23.12 4.87
C GLY A 126 -3.99 22.58 4.39
N ASN A 127 -3.91 21.25 4.25
CA ASN A 127 -2.71 20.58 3.73
C ASN A 127 -2.96 19.91 2.39
N CYS A 128 -2.00 20.04 1.49
CA CYS A 128 -2.04 19.38 0.20
C CYS A 128 -1.93 17.86 0.40
N GLY A 129 -2.89 17.10 -0.12
CA GLY A 129 -2.93 15.64 0.01
C GLY A 129 -1.78 14.89 -0.70
N HIS A 130 -0.97 15.60 -1.51
CA HIS A 130 0.21 15.06 -2.17
C HIS A 130 1.51 15.47 -1.46
N CYS A 131 1.92 16.75 -1.51
CA CYS A 131 3.18 17.18 -0.89
C CYS A 131 3.11 17.28 0.65
N ASN A 132 1.90 17.20 1.23
CA ASN A 132 1.67 17.26 2.68
C ASN A 132 2.08 18.58 3.36
N GLU A 133 2.32 19.64 2.57
CA GLU A 133 2.59 20.99 3.07
C GLU A 133 1.31 21.80 3.28
N SER A 134 1.37 22.82 4.13
CA SER A 134 0.24 23.70 4.47
C SER A 134 0.12 24.88 3.51
N TYR A 135 -1.11 25.17 3.08
CA TYR A 135 -1.44 26.25 2.14
C TYR A 135 -2.73 26.95 2.55
N ARG A 136 -2.92 28.19 2.08
CA ARG A 136 -4.15 28.99 2.30
C ARG A 136 -5.12 28.95 1.12
N ASP A 137 -4.67 28.38 0.00
CA ASP A 137 -5.27 28.46 -1.33
C ASP A 137 -5.36 27.08 -2.00
N LEU A 138 -5.60 26.01 -1.22
CA LEU A 138 -5.85 24.70 -1.80
C LEU A 138 -7.18 24.68 -2.55
N ARG A 139 -7.25 23.81 -3.55
CA ARG A 139 -8.49 23.53 -4.28
C ARG A 139 -8.86 22.05 -4.15
N LEU A 140 -10.15 21.76 -3.99
CA LEU A 140 -10.66 20.41 -4.18
C LEU A 140 -10.65 20.11 -5.67
N THR A 141 -9.83 19.16 -6.09
CA THR A 141 -9.69 18.75 -7.48
C THR A 141 -10.20 17.33 -7.66
N GLN A 142 -10.93 17.08 -8.73
CA GLN A 142 -11.60 15.80 -8.98
C GLN A 142 -11.28 15.22 -10.36
N TRP A 143 -11.05 13.91 -10.41
CA TRP A 143 -10.90 13.11 -11.62
C TRP A 143 -11.74 11.83 -11.51
N PHE A 144 -12.12 11.23 -12.65
CA PHE A 144 -12.62 9.86 -12.64
C PHE A 144 -11.45 8.88 -12.46
N LEU A 145 -11.47 8.09 -11.38
CA LEU A 145 -10.46 7.09 -11.08
C LEU A 145 -11.12 5.74 -10.74
N CYS A 146 -10.55 4.64 -11.24
CA CYS A 146 -10.87 3.31 -10.73
C CYS A 146 -10.32 3.14 -9.31
N GLY A 147 -10.87 2.19 -8.54
CA GLY A 147 -10.55 2.05 -7.12
C GLY A 147 -9.08 1.72 -6.85
N VAL A 148 -8.40 1.06 -7.79
CA VAL A 148 -6.95 0.79 -7.70
C VAL A 148 -6.13 2.08 -7.88
N CYS A 149 -6.44 2.87 -8.91
CA CYS A 149 -5.73 4.12 -9.19
C CYS A 149 -5.92 5.15 -8.08
N GLU A 150 -7.15 5.30 -7.57
CA GLU A 150 -7.40 6.18 -6.42
C GLU A 150 -6.55 5.78 -5.21
N ARG A 151 -6.53 4.48 -4.86
CA ARG A 151 -5.74 3.99 -3.72
C ARG A 151 -4.26 4.30 -3.86
N VAL A 152 -3.68 4.04 -5.04
CA VAL A 152 -2.27 4.30 -5.32
C VAL A 152 -1.95 5.80 -5.15
N LEU A 153 -2.77 6.68 -5.72
CA LEU A 153 -2.51 8.12 -5.62
C LEU A 153 -2.65 8.63 -4.18
N ARG A 154 -3.66 8.15 -3.44
CA ARG A 154 -3.81 8.47 -2.01
C ARG A 154 -2.63 7.95 -1.17
N SER A 155 -1.95 6.88 -1.58
CA SER A 155 -0.77 6.39 -0.86
C SER A 155 0.50 7.18 -1.15
N ILE A 156 0.61 7.87 -2.29
CA ILE A 156 1.85 8.60 -2.64
C ILE A 156 2.14 9.73 -1.64
N GLY A 157 1.13 10.53 -1.25
CA GLY A 157 1.35 11.60 -0.28
C GLY A 157 1.80 11.09 1.09
N ARG A 158 1.33 9.91 1.49
CA ARG A 158 1.83 9.19 2.67
C ARG A 158 3.27 8.72 2.47
N GLY A 159 3.61 8.22 1.28
CA GLY A 159 4.97 7.83 0.90
C GLY A 159 5.96 8.98 1.02
N LEU A 160 5.62 10.15 0.46
CA LEU A 160 6.42 11.38 0.58
C LEU A 160 6.59 11.78 2.05
N ALA A 161 5.50 11.75 2.83
CA ALA A 161 5.57 12.05 4.25
C ALA A 161 6.45 11.05 5.02
N SER A 162 6.45 9.76 4.67
CA SER A 162 7.36 8.77 5.27
C SER A 162 8.81 9.00 4.90
N ALA A 163 9.11 9.30 3.63
CA ALA A 163 10.48 9.55 3.20
C ALA A 163 11.08 10.78 3.91
N LYS A 164 10.30 11.87 3.96
CA LYS A 164 10.66 13.08 4.73
C LYS A 164 10.90 12.74 6.21
N TYR A 165 10.02 11.95 6.82
CA TYR A 165 10.16 11.55 8.22
C TYR A 165 11.40 10.71 8.50
N VAL A 166 11.80 9.81 7.58
CA VAL A 166 13.05 9.05 7.68
C VAL A 166 14.25 9.99 7.73
N LEU A 167 14.34 10.93 6.77
CA LEU A 167 15.45 11.89 6.71
C LEU A 167 15.48 12.81 7.93
N GLU A 168 14.33 13.31 8.38
CA GLU A 168 14.22 14.14 9.58
C GLU A 168 14.65 13.36 10.83
N THR A 169 14.24 12.10 10.96
CA THR A 169 14.62 11.24 12.11
C THR A 169 16.10 10.91 12.07
N TRP A 170 16.65 10.58 10.89
CA TRP A 170 18.09 10.33 10.71
C TRP A 170 18.94 11.49 11.23
N LYS A 171 18.53 12.71 10.90
CA LYS A 171 19.17 13.95 11.39
C LYS A 171 18.92 14.18 12.88
N ALA A 172 17.68 14.03 13.36
CA ALA A 172 17.34 14.29 14.76
C ALA A 172 18.05 13.36 15.74
N GLU A 173 18.26 12.10 15.33
CA GLU A 173 18.99 11.08 16.10
C GLU A 173 20.52 11.18 15.92
N ASN A 174 21.02 12.15 15.15
CA ASN A 174 22.44 12.35 14.81
C ASN A 174 23.15 11.07 14.33
N ILE A 175 22.46 10.27 13.49
CA ILE A 175 22.98 8.96 13.06
C ILE A 175 24.21 9.14 12.17
N GLU A 176 24.18 10.12 11.27
CA GLU A 176 25.30 10.43 10.38
C GLU A 176 26.56 10.81 11.17
N GLU A 177 26.45 11.69 12.16
CA GLU A 177 27.57 12.10 13.00
C GLU A 177 28.12 10.95 13.85
N GLN A 178 27.26 10.06 14.33
CA GLN A 178 27.65 8.91 15.17
C GLN A 178 28.30 7.77 14.38
N THR A 179 27.94 7.60 13.10
CA THR A 179 28.34 6.43 12.30
C THR A 179 29.25 6.78 11.12
N GLY A 180 29.29 8.05 10.72
CA GLY A 180 29.93 8.50 9.49
C GLY A 180 29.18 8.12 8.22
N LEU A 181 27.96 7.58 8.32
CA LEU A 181 27.16 7.14 7.18
C LEU A 181 26.16 8.20 6.74
N ARG A 182 26.22 8.57 5.46
CA ARG A 182 25.30 9.50 4.82
C ARG A 182 24.12 8.76 4.22
N LEU A 183 22.91 9.15 4.58
CA LEU A 183 21.68 8.61 4.01
C LEU A 183 21.22 9.48 2.83
N ARG A 184 21.03 8.89 1.64
CA ARG A 184 20.46 9.57 0.47
C ARG A 184 19.24 8.84 -0.04
N GLU A 185 18.18 9.57 -0.36
CA GLU A 185 17.01 9.04 -1.06
C GLU A 185 17.37 8.71 -2.52
N THR A 186 17.11 7.47 -2.94
CA THR A 186 17.53 6.94 -4.25
C THR A 186 16.35 6.53 -5.15
N ASP A 187 15.19 6.15 -4.59
CA ASP A 187 13.94 5.96 -5.35
C ASP A 187 12.81 6.76 -4.70
N PRO A 188 12.75 8.09 -4.91
CA PRO A 188 11.73 8.90 -4.25
C PRO A 188 10.32 8.51 -4.72
N PRO A 189 9.29 8.58 -3.84
CA PRO A 189 7.91 8.33 -4.23
C PRO A 189 7.46 9.28 -5.34
N GLN A 190 7.10 8.71 -6.49
CA GLN A 190 6.79 9.50 -7.69
C GLN A 190 5.39 9.22 -8.24
N LEU A 191 4.79 10.27 -8.79
CA LEU A 191 3.66 10.14 -9.70
C LEU A 191 4.13 9.50 -10.99
N ARG A 192 3.51 8.38 -11.36
CA ARG A 192 3.82 7.64 -12.60
C ARG A 192 2.53 7.26 -13.33
N PRO A 193 2.52 7.31 -14.67
CA PRO A 193 1.39 6.83 -15.44
C PRO A 193 1.23 5.32 -15.25
N ARG A 194 0.03 4.79 -15.48
CA ARG A 194 -0.20 3.35 -15.45
C ARG A 194 -0.04 2.77 -16.85
N GLY A 195 0.90 1.83 -17.04
CA GLY A 195 1.14 1.21 -18.34
C GLY A 195 2.11 0.01 -18.29
N ARG A 196 2.07 -0.86 -19.31
CA ARG A 196 2.86 -2.11 -19.34
C ARG A 196 4.38 -1.93 -19.35
N ARG A 197 4.89 -0.78 -19.79
CA ARG A 197 6.34 -0.51 -19.89
C ARG A 197 6.97 -0.08 -18.57
N THR A 198 6.24 0.63 -17.70
CA THR A 198 6.84 1.20 -16.48
C THR A 198 7.22 0.15 -15.44
N ASP A 199 6.55 -1.00 -15.44
CA ASP A 199 6.73 -2.02 -14.41
C ASP A 199 7.74 -3.10 -14.85
N LEU A 200 7.84 -3.38 -16.15
CA LEU A 200 8.77 -4.38 -16.71
C LEU A 200 10.20 -3.85 -16.87
N ASP A 201 10.35 -2.54 -17.09
CA ASP A 201 11.65 -1.89 -17.27
C ASP A 201 12.17 -1.27 -15.96
N ARG A 202 11.47 -1.47 -14.83
CA ARG A 202 11.86 -0.88 -13.54
C ARG A 202 13.05 -1.64 -12.99
N VAL A 203 14.21 -0.98 -12.99
CA VAL A 203 15.35 -1.39 -12.18
C VAL A 203 15.00 -1.12 -10.72
N SER A 204 14.87 -2.18 -9.92
CA SER A 204 14.62 -2.05 -8.48
C SER A 204 15.83 -1.41 -7.83
N ASN A 205 15.60 -0.35 -7.05
CA ASN A 205 16.60 0.36 -6.27
C ASN A 205 16.05 0.49 -4.86
N PRO A 206 16.89 0.52 -3.83
CA PRO A 206 16.40 0.79 -2.49
C PRO A 206 15.85 2.22 -2.44
N ASP A 207 14.83 2.45 -1.61
CA ASP A 207 14.27 3.80 -1.41
C ASP A 207 15.36 4.77 -0.90
N PHE A 208 16.30 4.28 -0.09
CA PHE A 208 17.50 5.03 0.32
C PHE A 208 18.77 4.19 0.25
N THR A 209 19.90 4.85 0.10
CA THR A 209 21.23 4.22 0.15
C THR A 209 22.11 4.91 1.21
N LEU A 210 22.84 4.10 1.97
CA LEU A 210 23.84 4.52 2.93
C LEU A 210 25.22 4.58 2.27
N TYR A 211 25.88 5.71 2.37
CA TYR A 211 27.21 5.96 1.82
C TYR A 211 28.22 6.19 2.94
N ASP A 212 29.41 5.65 2.78
CA ASP A 212 30.53 5.94 3.68
C ASP A 212 31.13 7.35 3.45
N GLN A 213 32.24 7.63 4.14
CA GLN A 213 32.98 8.89 4.03
C GLN A 213 33.61 9.11 2.65
N ASN A 214 33.77 8.05 1.86
CA ASN A 214 34.34 8.07 0.51
C ASN A 214 33.27 8.09 -0.59
N ASP A 215 31.99 8.21 -0.22
CA ASP A 215 30.85 8.14 -1.15
C ASP A 215 30.64 6.75 -1.79
N VAL A 216 31.10 5.69 -1.12
CA VAL A 216 30.85 4.31 -1.53
C VAL A 216 29.57 3.80 -0.87
N PRO A 217 28.61 3.22 -1.62
CA PRO A 217 27.42 2.64 -1.03
C PRO A 217 27.78 1.38 -0.22
N VAL A 218 27.29 1.31 1.02
CA VAL A 218 27.60 0.19 1.94
C VAL A 218 26.37 -0.57 2.43
N ALA A 219 25.17 -0.01 2.20
CA ALA A 219 23.90 -0.62 2.52
C ALA A 219 22.75 0.15 1.86
N GLY A 220 21.57 -0.46 1.78
CA GLY A 220 20.34 0.21 1.33
C GLY A 220 19.19 0.05 2.31
N PHE A 221 18.24 0.98 2.29
CA PHE A 221 16.98 0.90 3.04
C PHE A 221 15.81 0.78 2.07
N GLU A 222 14.97 -0.23 2.29
CA GLU A 222 13.65 -0.36 1.67
C GLU A 222 12.60 0.16 2.66
N LEU A 223 11.86 1.20 2.30
CA LEU A 223 10.89 1.89 3.14
C LEU A 223 9.47 1.36 2.92
N LYS A 224 8.85 0.89 4.00
CA LYS A 224 7.42 0.62 4.07
C LYS A 224 6.75 1.57 5.05
N SER A 225 5.60 2.10 4.65
CA SER A 225 4.81 2.98 5.51
C SER A 225 3.50 2.32 5.91
N GLY A 226 3.06 2.57 7.14
CA GLY A 226 1.80 2.03 7.65
C GLY A 226 1.20 2.86 8.77
N LYS A 227 -0.06 2.56 9.12
CA LYS A 227 -0.76 3.26 10.22
C LYS A 227 -0.43 2.69 11.59
N LYS A 228 0.05 1.45 11.66
CA LYS A 228 0.30 0.71 12.91
C LYS A 228 1.76 0.76 13.30
N ALA A 229 2.02 0.75 14.60
CA ALA A 229 3.35 0.62 15.16
C ALA A 229 3.90 -0.79 14.89
N ALA A 230 5.20 -0.92 14.62
CA ALA A 230 5.85 -2.22 14.47
C ALA A 230 6.07 -2.91 15.81
N ALA A 231 6.49 -2.16 16.83
CA ALA A 231 6.70 -2.67 18.19
C ALA A 231 5.91 -1.84 19.22
N ARG A 232 5.82 -2.35 20.45
CA ARG A 232 5.24 -1.61 21.59
C ARG A 232 6.22 -0.53 22.06
N GLY A 233 5.71 0.64 22.44
CA GLY A 233 6.47 1.68 23.13
C GLY A 233 6.88 2.87 22.27
N ASP A 234 7.32 2.64 21.03
CA ASP A 234 7.88 3.71 20.18
C ASP A 234 6.91 4.24 19.10
N GLY A 235 5.62 3.94 19.23
CA GLY A 235 4.58 4.33 18.27
C GLY A 235 3.26 4.65 18.94
N VAL A 236 2.28 5.09 18.13
CA VAL A 236 0.94 5.48 18.62
C VAL A 236 -0.10 4.43 18.25
N GLY A 237 -0.96 4.09 19.21
CA GLY A 237 -2.03 3.11 19.03
C GLY A 237 -1.53 1.66 19.14
N ASP A 238 -2.35 0.72 18.66
CA ASP A 238 -2.04 -0.70 18.82
C ASP A 238 -0.91 -1.14 17.88
N PRO A 239 0.05 -1.95 18.38
CA PRO A 239 1.05 -2.57 17.53
C PRO A 239 0.38 -3.50 16.52
N MET A 240 1.02 -3.69 15.37
CA MET A 240 0.61 -4.71 14.42
C MET A 240 0.79 -6.11 15.03
N SER A 241 -0.11 -7.03 14.72
CA SER A 241 0.00 -8.44 15.14
C SER A 241 0.94 -9.24 14.24
N ARG A 242 1.05 -8.83 12.97
CA ARG A 242 1.94 -9.37 11.94
C ARG A 242 2.31 -8.25 10.98
N PHE A 243 3.56 -8.24 10.55
CA PHE A 243 4.00 -7.42 9.43
C PHE A 243 3.74 -8.17 8.12
N GLN A 244 3.47 -7.44 7.06
CA GLN A 244 3.13 -8.00 5.75
C GLN A 244 3.94 -7.28 4.68
N LEU A 245 4.68 -8.04 3.88
CA LEU A 245 5.45 -7.55 2.73
C LEU A 245 4.95 -8.26 1.47
N ASP A 246 4.76 -7.55 0.36
CA ASP A 246 4.44 -8.22 -0.90
C ASP A 246 5.61 -9.14 -1.29
N THR A 247 5.32 -10.32 -1.86
CA THR A 247 6.41 -11.21 -2.30
C THR A 247 7.25 -10.56 -3.40
N THR A 248 6.64 -9.73 -4.25
CA THR A 248 7.36 -8.94 -5.25
C THR A 248 8.32 -7.93 -4.60
N ASP A 249 7.95 -7.35 -3.46
CA ASP A 249 8.86 -6.43 -2.74
C ASP A 249 10.03 -7.22 -2.12
N CYS A 250 9.81 -8.48 -1.71
CA CYS A 250 10.88 -9.36 -1.27
C CYS A 250 11.84 -9.68 -2.43
N ASP A 251 11.29 -9.99 -3.59
CA ASP A 251 12.08 -10.27 -4.81
C ASP A 251 12.87 -9.04 -5.25
N ASP A 252 12.28 -7.83 -5.17
CA ASP A 252 12.95 -6.57 -5.46
C ASP A 252 14.13 -6.32 -4.53
N ILE A 253 13.96 -6.54 -3.22
CA ILE A 253 15.04 -6.46 -2.22
C ILE A 253 16.17 -7.43 -2.60
N LEU A 254 15.85 -8.71 -2.84
CA LEU A 254 16.85 -9.73 -3.14
C LEU A 254 17.58 -9.45 -4.45
N THR A 255 16.87 -8.93 -5.47
CA THR A 255 17.46 -8.50 -6.74
C THR A 255 18.49 -7.39 -6.53
N VAL A 256 18.22 -6.44 -5.63
CA VAL A 256 19.18 -5.38 -5.28
C VAL A 256 20.38 -5.96 -4.53
N VAL A 257 20.16 -6.84 -3.56
CA VAL A 257 21.25 -7.50 -2.79
C VAL A 257 22.18 -8.26 -3.74
N ASP A 258 21.64 -9.04 -4.67
CA ASP A 258 22.42 -9.80 -5.64
C ASP A 258 23.22 -8.89 -6.57
N ARG A 259 22.62 -7.77 -7.02
CA ARG A 259 23.25 -6.84 -7.95
C ARG A 259 24.34 -6.01 -7.30
N GLU A 260 24.06 -5.44 -6.14
CA GLU A 260 24.93 -4.45 -5.50
C GLU A 260 25.90 -5.08 -4.47
N SER A 261 25.66 -6.33 -4.08
CA SER A 261 26.47 -7.06 -3.10
C SER A 261 26.58 -6.38 -1.73
N PHE A 262 25.59 -5.59 -1.32
CA PHE A 262 25.49 -4.99 0.01
C PHE A 262 24.17 -5.32 0.71
N PRO A 263 24.09 -5.30 2.06
CA PRO A 263 22.86 -5.59 2.78
C PRO A 263 21.79 -4.52 2.61
N ILE A 264 20.54 -4.97 2.46
CA ILE A 264 19.35 -4.14 2.53
C ILE A 264 18.70 -4.28 3.90
N TYR A 265 18.23 -3.17 4.46
CA TYR A 265 17.43 -3.15 5.68
C TYR A 265 16.01 -2.71 5.36
N LEU A 266 15.05 -3.42 5.93
CA LEU A 266 13.64 -3.05 5.84
C LEU A 266 13.33 -1.99 6.89
N VAL A 267 12.91 -0.81 6.47
CA VAL A 267 12.50 0.30 7.35
C VAL A 267 10.99 0.40 7.37
N HIS A 268 10.40 0.44 8.56
CA HIS A 268 8.96 0.68 8.75
C HIS A 268 8.73 2.05 9.38
N ALA A 269 8.08 2.94 8.64
CA ALA A 269 7.64 4.25 9.14
C ALA A 269 6.15 4.23 9.50
N GLN A 270 5.83 4.53 10.75
CA GLN A 270 4.44 4.74 11.16
C GLN A 270 3.98 6.15 10.80
N ILE A 271 3.10 6.25 9.80
CA ILE A 271 2.51 7.50 9.33
C ILE A 271 1.03 7.54 9.68
N ILE A 272 0.66 8.48 10.56
CA ILE A 272 -0.72 8.71 10.98
C ILE A 272 -1.29 9.90 10.22
N GLY A 273 -2.49 9.70 9.68
CA GLY A 273 -3.30 10.80 9.17
C GLY A 273 -4.07 11.45 10.31
N ARG A 274 -3.88 12.75 10.50
CA ARG A 274 -4.56 13.56 11.51
C ARG A 274 -5.53 14.49 10.77
N ALA A 275 -6.80 14.45 11.18
CA ALA A 275 -7.78 15.37 10.63
C ALA A 275 -7.32 16.81 10.85
N ASN A 276 -7.29 17.59 9.78
CA ASN A 276 -7.08 19.03 9.80
C ASN A 276 -8.14 19.68 8.89
N PRO A 277 -9.40 19.72 9.33
CA PRO A 277 -10.54 19.98 8.47
C PRO A 277 -10.38 21.25 7.63
N PRO A 278 -10.76 21.22 6.33
CA PRO A 278 -11.41 20.09 5.64
C PRO A 278 -10.43 19.02 5.11
N THR A 279 -9.13 19.16 5.40
CA THR A 279 -8.06 18.29 4.91
C THR A 279 -7.57 17.27 5.96
N GLU A 280 -6.53 16.52 5.62
CA GLU A 280 -5.79 15.63 6.51
C GLU A 280 -4.30 16.00 6.42
N ILE A 281 -3.55 15.81 7.52
CA ILE A 281 -2.10 15.91 7.53
C ILE A 281 -1.47 14.57 7.91
N TYR A 282 -0.45 14.16 7.17
CA TYR A 282 0.33 12.97 7.49
C TYR A 282 1.49 13.34 8.42
N ARG A 283 1.60 12.61 9.54
CA ARG A 283 2.66 12.79 10.54
C ARG A 283 3.35 11.45 10.80
N GLY A 284 4.68 11.45 10.75
CA GLY A 284 5.48 10.35 11.25
C GLY A 284 5.51 10.36 12.78
N VAL A 285 5.33 9.18 13.38
CA VAL A 285 5.24 9.03 14.85
C VAL A 285 6.08 7.88 15.40
N GLY A 286 6.72 7.09 14.53
CA GLY A 286 7.59 6.00 14.94
C GLY A 286 8.33 5.42 13.74
N LEU A 287 9.57 5.00 13.96
CA LEU A 287 10.46 4.49 12.92
C LEU A 287 11.23 3.27 13.44
N TRP A 288 11.19 2.18 12.69
CA TRP A 288 11.85 0.92 13.01
C TRP A 288 12.58 0.37 11.80
N TRP A 289 13.51 -0.54 12.04
CA TRP A 289 14.27 -1.21 11.01
C TRP A 289 14.46 -2.70 11.32
N ALA A 290 14.69 -3.51 10.30
CA ALA A 290 15.03 -4.93 10.42
C ALA A 290 16.09 -5.28 9.36
N ASP A 291 17.05 -6.12 9.73
CA ASP A 291 17.97 -6.75 8.78
C ASP A 291 17.35 -8.02 8.18
N LEU A 292 17.90 -8.47 7.04
CA LEU A 292 17.36 -9.60 6.29
C LEU A 292 17.38 -10.93 7.07
N TRP A 293 18.36 -11.13 7.96
CA TRP A 293 18.46 -12.34 8.77
C TRP A 293 17.39 -12.37 9.85
N SER A 294 17.12 -11.22 10.47
CA SER A 294 15.96 -11.07 11.37
C SER A 294 14.63 -11.29 10.65
N MET A 295 14.53 -10.90 9.37
CA MET A 295 13.33 -11.20 8.56
C MET A 295 13.17 -12.70 8.32
N GLU A 296 14.22 -13.40 7.92
CA GLU A 296 14.22 -14.86 7.73
C GLU A 296 13.81 -15.61 9.01
N ASP A 297 14.45 -15.30 10.15
CA ASP A 297 14.16 -15.94 11.45
C ASP A 297 12.72 -15.70 11.94
N LYS A 298 12.11 -14.58 11.53
CA LYS A 298 10.76 -14.18 11.95
C LYS A 298 9.69 -14.40 10.88
N PHE A 299 10.02 -15.06 9.77
CA PHE A 299 9.06 -15.45 8.75
C PHE A 299 7.99 -16.40 9.32
N LEU A 300 6.74 -16.23 8.87
CA LEU A 300 5.59 -17.02 9.33
C LEU A 300 4.97 -17.85 8.20
N SER A 301 4.57 -17.17 7.13
CA SER A 301 3.83 -17.78 6.02
C SER A 301 3.83 -16.86 4.80
N VAL A 302 3.55 -17.45 3.64
CA VAL A 302 3.04 -16.71 2.48
C VAL A 302 1.55 -17.00 2.36
N ASP A 303 0.72 -15.95 2.35
CA ASP A 303 -0.72 -16.08 2.10
C ASP A 303 -1.18 -15.04 1.07
N VAL A 304 -2.26 -15.36 0.35
CA VAL A 304 -2.92 -14.39 -0.53
C VAL A 304 -3.57 -13.29 0.31
N ARG A 305 -3.26 -12.04 0.00
CA ARG A 305 -3.80 -10.88 0.72
C ARG A 305 -5.33 -10.87 0.66
N PRO A 306 -6.03 -10.57 1.78
CA PRO A 306 -7.46 -10.39 1.76
C PRO A 306 -7.86 -9.28 0.76
N ARG A 307 -8.69 -9.63 -0.23
CA ARG A 307 -9.22 -8.72 -1.27
C ARG A 307 -8.23 -8.32 -2.36
N GLU A 308 -7.05 -8.94 -2.42
CA GLU A 308 -6.10 -8.77 -3.51
C GLU A 308 -5.74 -10.15 -4.10
N THR A 309 -5.12 -10.17 -5.27
CA THR A 309 -4.67 -11.41 -5.93
C THR A 309 -3.20 -11.71 -5.68
N ARG A 310 -2.51 -10.83 -4.94
CA ARG A 310 -1.06 -10.93 -4.69
C ARG A 310 -0.80 -11.70 -3.41
N ASN A 311 0.30 -12.45 -3.43
CA ASN A 311 0.87 -13.10 -2.28
C ASN A 311 1.61 -12.08 -1.42
N ALA A 312 1.55 -12.29 -0.11
CA ALA A 312 2.37 -11.55 0.83
C ALA A 312 3.05 -12.50 1.81
N ALA A 313 4.31 -12.20 2.10
CA ALA A 313 5.05 -12.79 3.20
C ALA A 313 4.65 -12.11 4.51
N TYR A 314 4.38 -12.93 5.52
CA TYR A 314 4.01 -12.49 6.86
C TYR A 314 5.14 -12.74 7.84
N TYR A 315 5.40 -11.77 8.71
CA TYR A 315 6.49 -11.81 9.67
C TYR A 315 6.02 -11.46 11.08
N LYS A 316 6.72 -11.99 12.10
CA LYS A 316 6.57 -11.53 13.48
C LYS A 316 7.12 -10.11 13.62
N PRO A 317 6.36 -9.15 14.17
CA PRO A 317 6.82 -7.77 14.31
C PRO A 317 8.05 -7.60 15.20
N THR A 318 8.40 -8.61 16.00
CA THR A 318 9.62 -8.67 16.82
C THR A 318 10.92 -8.69 16.00
N MET A 319 10.86 -8.78 14.66
CA MET A 319 12.05 -8.56 13.81
C MET A 319 12.48 -7.09 13.78
N PHE A 320 11.57 -6.18 14.09
CA PHE A 320 11.84 -4.74 14.04
C PHE A 320 12.49 -4.25 15.33
N ARG A 321 13.52 -3.43 15.15
CA ARG A 321 14.20 -2.66 16.18
C ARG A 321 13.92 -1.16 15.99
N PRO A 322 13.80 -0.36 17.06
CA PRO A 322 13.67 1.09 16.94
C PRO A 322 14.85 1.71 16.18
N ILE A 323 14.62 2.77 15.40
CA ILE A 323 15.69 3.38 14.59
C ILE A 323 16.86 3.92 15.42
N ARG A 324 16.62 4.36 16.67
CA ARG A 324 17.67 4.77 17.62
C ARG A 324 18.70 3.68 17.92
N GLU A 325 18.34 2.41 17.72
CA GLU A 325 19.24 1.26 17.88
C GLU A 325 20.09 0.98 16.63
N PHE A 326 19.89 1.75 15.54
CA PHE A 326 20.68 1.60 14.33
C PHE A 326 22.13 2.09 14.51
N SER A 327 22.36 3.25 15.13
CA SER A 327 23.73 3.75 15.35
C SER A 327 24.59 2.81 16.20
N PRO A 328 24.12 2.31 17.36
CA PRO A 328 24.87 1.30 18.13
C PRO A 328 25.16 0.05 17.31
N PHE A 329 24.18 -0.46 16.56
CA PHE A 329 24.38 -1.61 15.69
C PHE A 329 25.49 -1.38 14.65
N VAL A 330 25.54 -0.20 14.02
CA VAL A 330 26.60 0.14 13.06
C VAL A 330 27.96 0.22 13.75
N GLN A 331 28.05 0.88 14.91
CA GLN A 331 29.28 1.02 15.69
C GLN A 331 29.83 -0.32 16.18
N GLU A 332 28.95 -1.29 16.46
CA GLU A 332 29.29 -2.67 16.81
C GLU A 332 29.70 -3.52 15.59
N GLY A 333 29.81 -2.91 14.40
CA GLY A 333 30.21 -3.59 13.16
C GLY A 333 29.06 -4.37 12.50
N GLY A 334 27.81 -4.07 12.84
CA GLY A 334 26.64 -4.79 12.36
C GLY A 334 26.48 -4.83 10.84
N ILE A 335 26.79 -3.73 10.13
CA ILE A 335 26.77 -3.71 8.65
C ILE A 335 27.84 -4.66 8.10
N ALA A 336 29.07 -4.56 8.60
CA ALA A 336 30.17 -5.43 8.16
C ALA A 336 29.89 -6.91 8.47
N ALA A 337 29.27 -7.21 9.61
CA ALA A 337 28.86 -8.56 9.95
C ALA A 337 27.78 -9.10 9.00
N ASN A 338 26.79 -8.26 8.63
CA ASN A 338 25.77 -8.64 7.65
C ASN A 338 26.36 -8.81 6.25
N GLN A 339 27.30 -7.96 5.85
CA GLN A 339 28.06 -8.09 4.61
C GLN A 339 28.82 -9.43 4.56
N ALA A 340 29.57 -9.76 5.61
CA ALA A 340 30.30 -11.02 5.70
C ALA A 340 29.37 -12.24 5.63
N LYS A 341 28.15 -12.15 6.21
CA LYS A 341 27.14 -13.20 6.06
C LYS A 341 26.65 -13.34 4.62
N LEU A 342 26.42 -12.24 3.90
CA LEU A 342 26.04 -12.29 2.48
C LEU A 342 27.14 -12.95 1.64
N GLU A 343 28.40 -12.60 1.89
CA GLU A 343 29.54 -13.22 1.20
C GLU A 343 29.68 -14.71 1.51
N GLN A 344 29.43 -15.10 2.77
CA GLN A 344 29.59 -16.48 3.21
C GLN A 344 28.42 -17.40 2.82
N TYR A 345 27.18 -16.89 2.92
CA TYR A 345 25.96 -17.71 2.82
C TYR A 345 25.06 -17.33 1.63
N GLY A 346 25.36 -16.25 0.92
CA GLY A 346 24.44 -15.64 -0.04
C GLY A 346 23.31 -14.84 0.64
N PRO A 347 22.32 -14.33 -0.11
CA PRO A 347 21.14 -13.70 0.47
C PRO A 347 20.25 -14.69 1.25
N PRO A 348 19.62 -14.30 2.37
CA PRO A 348 18.63 -15.14 3.05
C PRO A 348 17.39 -15.40 2.20
N SER A 349 16.65 -16.45 2.55
CA SER A 349 15.30 -16.62 2.04
C SER A 349 14.35 -15.69 2.81
N LEU A 350 13.87 -14.62 2.15
CA LEU A 350 12.87 -13.74 2.77
C LEU A 350 11.49 -14.40 2.88
N TYR A 351 11.22 -15.40 2.06
CA TYR A 351 9.99 -16.19 2.12
C TYR A 351 10.18 -17.54 1.43
N THR A 352 9.38 -18.53 1.85
CA THR A 352 9.30 -19.83 1.18
C THR A 352 7.87 -20.13 0.78
N LEU A 353 7.66 -20.49 -0.49
CA LEU A 353 6.36 -20.98 -0.94
C LEU A 353 6.16 -22.42 -0.43
N LYS A 354 4.99 -22.74 0.11
CA LYS A 354 4.68 -24.13 0.47
C LYS A 354 4.67 -24.98 -0.80
N GLU A 355 5.63 -25.90 -0.93
CA GLU A 355 5.64 -26.90 -2.00
C GLU A 355 4.31 -27.66 -2.01
N GLY A 356 3.62 -27.67 -3.15
CA GLY A 356 2.40 -28.46 -3.35
C GLY A 356 1.07 -27.81 -2.97
N GLY A 357 1.05 -26.55 -2.53
CA GLY A 357 -0.19 -25.81 -2.31
C GLY A 357 -0.74 -25.21 -3.61
N HIS A 358 -1.37 -26.02 -4.48
CA HIS A 358 -2.15 -25.45 -5.58
C HIS A 358 -3.19 -24.48 -4.99
N PRO A 359 -3.28 -23.23 -5.50
CA PRO A 359 -4.30 -22.30 -5.06
C PRO A 359 -5.66 -22.86 -5.45
N ALA A 360 -6.46 -23.22 -4.44
CA ALA A 360 -7.86 -23.61 -4.60
C ALA A 360 -8.77 -22.44 -4.99
#